data_AF-A0A4R3GP30-F1
#
_entry.id   AF-A0A4R3GP30-F1
#
_cell.length_a   1.000
_cell.length_b   1.000
_cell.length_c   1.000
_cell.angle_alpha   90.00
_cell.angle_beta   90.00
_cell.angle_gamma   90.00
#
_symmetry.space_group_name_H-M   'P 1'
#
loop_
_entity.id
_entity.type
_entity.pdbx_description
1 polymer ?
#
loop_
_entity_poly.entity_id
_entity_poly.type
_entity_poly.pdbx_seq_one_letter_code
_entity_poly.pdbx_strand_id
1 'polypeptide(L)'
;MKKLLSLLAAITVFASGAIAQDAKEDPLDTVIRLTGRIDPFLQAIYRDHGDVALKVYAEASHQKWVEQRKTLAAVIATYGTPALSRAGDSAVIAIMNKTAALADIVAAKYPEGCEYFFTGNMPDWYSVVEVRNGRMDDLRAKTYAYEDGKFRAPIALMSGKERYHVMKRYLGMTGGEIHKALKAPAGVSDQDMCSIAKKLYNVRALPKELQGDWGRALLSLGPSPEKQKPAAGAKPASGAAAQETKAGSFEKEMKVLAGINPFVHAVFMDHEDETRQLFAQAQASGGKIDPRAQAAAMVAKYGNPALSRANDAIAIDVLKKTAALNEALARYYPQGCKDLMSMRVSQAAQAIPQIKESYWQVMEAKRLAYEDGKSRPPAAVKLTAQDISQMITQHLRVTAAEVQKLTNLAELSDEEACSITMRLNAIDPVPEAQRGIWARTAMSWAG
;
A
#
# COMPACT_ATOMS: atom_id res chain seq x y z
N MET A 1 43.28 1.41 -2.60
CA MET A 1 42.24 0.48 -2.10
C MET A 1 41.61 0.91 -0.77
N LYS A 2 42.36 1.23 0.31
CA LYS A 2 41.77 1.75 1.56
C LYS A 2 41.04 3.11 1.44
N LYS A 3 41.49 4.01 0.54
CA LYS A 3 40.82 5.31 0.29
C LYS A 3 39.47 5.21 -0.43
N LEU A 4 39.24 4.19 -1.27
CA LEU A 4 37.96 4.02 -1.97
C LEU A 4 36.85 3.51 -1.03
N LEU A 5 37.24 2.68 -0.04
CA LEU A 5 36.36 2.17 1.01
C LEU A 5 35.98 3.23 2.05
N SER A 6 36.81 4.25 2.27
CA SER A 6 36.47 5.39 3.13
C SER A 6 35.61 6.45 2.45
N LEU A 7 35.60 6.53 1.11
CA LEU A 7 34.75 7.47 0.37
C LEU A 7 33.27 7.05 0.31
N LEU A 8 32.98 5.79 0.56
CA LEU A 8 31.60 5.26 0.57
C LEU A 8 30.85 5.51 1.88
N ALA A 9 31.52 6.06 2.91
CA ALA A 9 30.97 6.25 4.25
C ALA A 9 30.71 7.74 4.61
N ALA A 10 30.72 8.65 3.65
CA ALA A 10 30.77 10.11 3.91
C ALA A 10 29.62 10.92 3.29
N ILE A 11 28.38 10.42 3.28
CA ILE A 11 27.22 11.19 2.82
C ILE A 11 26.21 11.40 3.96
N THR A 12 26.47 12.38 4.82
CA THR A 12 25.48 12.95 5.74
C THR A 12 25.63 14.47 5.87
N VAL A 13 24.48 15.13 6.12
CA VAL A 13 24.23 16.52 6.56
C VAL A 13 24.27 17.57 5.40
N PHE A 14 23.25 18.39 5.09
CA PHE A 14 22.48 19.36 5.88
C PHE A 14 21.10 19.74 5.29
N ALA A 15 20.33 20.48 6.11
CA ALA A 15 18.95 20.91 5.95
C ALA A 15 18.80 22.41 5.54
N SER A 16 17.56 22.73 5.11
CA SER A 16 16.80 24.02 5.20
C SER A 16 16.86 25.02 4.03
N GLY A 17 15.67 25.49 3.60
CA GLY A 17 15.50 26.77 2.87
C GLY A 17 14.33 26.87 1.87
N ALA A 18 13.19 27.39 2.35
CA ALA A 18 12.07 28.11 1.69
C ALA A 18 11.74 28.08 0.17
N ILE A 19 10.49 27.67 -0.12
CA ILE A 19 9.38 28.21 -0.98
C ILE A 19 9.68 28.86 -2.35
N ALA A 20 9.03 28.35 -3.42
CA ALA A 20 8.33 29.15 -4.45
C ALA A 20 7.32 28.29 -5.26
N GLN A 21 6.31 28.96 -5.81
CA GLN A 21 4.98 28.49 -6.22
C GLN A 21 4.83 27.91 -7.64
N ASP A 22 3.78 27.09 -7.76
CA ASP A 22 2.85 26.85 -8.88
C ASP A 22 3.31 26.18 -10.19
N ALA A 23 2.88 24.92 -10.33
CA ALA A 23 2.29 24.39 -11.56
C ALA A 23 1.04 23.57 -11.18
N LYS A 24 -0.16 24.12 -11.44
CA LYS A 24 -1.44 23.47 -11.13
C LYS A 24 -1.69 22.30 -12.10
N GLU A 25 -1.44 21.07 -11.67
CA GLU A 25 -2.26 19.94 -12.11
C GLU A 25 -3.63 20.01 -11.44
N ASP A 26 -4.65 19.51 -12.14
CA ASP A 26 -6.03 19.54 -11.69
C ASP A 26 -6.16 18.79 -10.34
N PRO A 27 -6.67 19.42 -9.27
CA PRO A 27 -6.87 18.80 -7.96
C PRO A 27 -7.53 17.42 -8.02
N LEU A 28 -8.36 17.19 -9.04
CA LEU A 28 -9.06 15.95 -9.28
C LEU A 28 -8.15 14.74 -9.52
N ASP A 29 -7.18 14.84 -10.42
CA ASP A 29 -6.28 13.72 -10.76
C ASP A 29 -5.44 13.28 -9.55
N THR A 30 -5.06 14.24 -8.71
CA THR A 30 -4.40 13.95 -7.44
C THR A 30 -5.31 13.20 -6.46
N VAL A 31 -6.60 13.53 -6.40
CA VAL A 31 -7.59 12.86 -5.54
C VAL A 31 -7.85 11.43 -6.01
N ILE A 32 -8.06 11.23 -7.31
CA ILE A 32 -8.25 9.90 -7.91
C ILE A 32 -7.04 9.00 -7.61
N ARG A 33 -5.84 9.56 -7.75
CA ARG A 33 -4.59 8.85 -7.47
C ARG A 33 -4.40 8.52 -5.99
N LEU A 34 -4.64 9.46 -5.07
CA LEU A 34 -4.50 9.24 -3.63
C LEU A 34 -5.52 8.22 -3.11
N THR A 35 -6.72 8.18 -3.70
CA THR A 35 -7.73 7.17 -3.42
C THR A 35 -7.18 5.76 -3.60
N GLY A 36 -6.34 5.52 -4.62
CA GLY A 36 -5.75 4.21 -4.89
C GLY A 36 -4.85 3.65 -3.79
N ARG A 37 -4.34 4.50 -2.90
CA ARG A 37 -3.50 4.09 -1.76
C ARG A 37 -4.31 3.44 -0.64
N ILE A 38 -5.62 3.71 -0.59
CA ILE A 38 -6.53 3.33 0.50
C ILE A 38 -7.64 2.42 -0.04
N ASP A 39 -8.01 2.63 -1.29
CA ASP A 39 -9.06 1.93 -2.00
C ASP A 39 -8.76 1.86 -3.52
N PRO A 40 -7.97 0.86 -3.96
CA PRO A 40 -7.65 0.68 -5.38
C PRO A 40 -8.87 0.34 -6.23
N PHE A 41 -9.96 -0.13 -5.62
CA PHE A 41 -11.21 -0.40 -6.32
C PHE A 41 -11.94 0.91 -6.63
N LEU A 42 -12.06 1.79 -5.63
CA LEU A 42 -12.65 3.12 -5.82
C LEU A 42 -11.81 3.99 -6.78
N GLN A 43 -10.48 3.85 -6.77
CA GLN A 43 -9.63 4.50 -7.76
C GLN A 43 -9.97 4.09 -9.20
N ALA A 44 -10.17 2.79 -9.45
CA ALA A 44 -10.52 2.32 -10.80
C ALA A 44 -11.85 2.90 -11.27
N ILE A 45 -12.85 2.93 -10.38
CA ILE A 45 -14.14 3.58 -10.63
C ILE A 45 -13.94 5.07 -10.98
N TYR A 46 -13.14 5.79 -10.19
CA TYR A 46 -12.91 7.21 -10.43
C TYR A 46 -12.12 7.51 -11.71
N ARG A 47 -11.23 6.61 -12.15
CA ARG A 47 -10.54 6.76 -13.45
C ARG A 47 -11.52 6.68 -14.62
N ASP A 48 -12.52 5.81 -14.53
CA ASP A 48 -13.54 5.65 -15.57
C ASP A 48 -14.66 6.71 -15.45
N HIS A 49 -14.83 7.30 -14.26
CA HIS A 49 -15.89 8.26 -13.92
C HIS A 49 -15.32 9.52 -13.25
N GLY A 50 -14.47 10.26 -13.98
CA GLY A 50 -13.79 11.45 -13.45
C GLY A 50 -14.75 12.56 -13.00
N ASP A 51 -15.89 12.70 -13.65
CA ASP A 51 -16.97 13.64 -13.26
C ASP A 51 -17.54 13.32 -11.87
N VAL A 52 -17.70 12.04 -11.56
CA VAL A 52 -18.15 11.57 -10.25
C VAL A 52 -17.07 11.84 -9.20
N ALA A 53 -15.81 11.57 -9.51
CA ALA A 53 -14.69 11.86 -8.62
C ALA A 53 -14.63 13.35 -8.26
N LEU A 54 -14.90 14.24 -9.23
CA LEU A 54 -14.91 15.69 -9.03
C LEU A 54 -16.04 16.12 -8.11
N LYS A 55 -17.24 15.59 -8.35
CA LYS A 55 -18.41 15.85 -7.52
C LYS A 55 -18.19 15.40 -6.08
N VAL A 56 -17.70 14.18 -5.90
CA VAL A 56 -17.42 13.63 -4.56
C VAL A 56 -16.33 14.45 -3.86
N TYR A 57 -15.27 14.84 -4.57
CA TYR A 57 -14.22 15.66 -3.98
C TYR A 57 -14.72 17.05 -3.53
N ALA A 58 -15.53 17.71 -4.37
CA ALA A 58 -16.12 19.00 -4.06
C ALA A 58 -17.11 18.95 -2.89
N GLU A 59 -17.86 17.84 -2.76
CA GLU A 59 -18.85 17.66 -1.69
C GLU A 59 -18.22 17.13 -0.39
N ALA A 60 -17.21 16.27 -0.46
CA ALA A 60 -16.62 15.61 0.70
C ALA A 60 -15.90 16.58 1.63
N SER A 61 -15.26 17.63 1.11
CA SER A 61 -14.56 18.65 1.93
C SER A 61 -15.44 19.33 2.97
N HIS A 62 -16.77 19.33 2.76
CA HIS A 62 -17.76 19.98 3.62
C HIS A 62 -18.62 18.99 4.43
N GLN A 63 -18.43 17.68 4.24
CA GLN A 63 -19.24 16.63 4.86
C GLN A 63 -18.61 16.10 6.15
N LYS A 64 -19.46 15.76 7.13
CA LYS A 64 -19.06 14.92 8.27
C LYS A 64 -18.64 13.54 7.75
N TRP A 65 -17.68 12.91 8.42
CA TRP A 65 -17.13 11.59 8.06
C TRP A 65 -18.19 10.51 7.77
N VAL A 66 -19.32 10.53 8.49
CA VAL A 66 -20.44 9.60 8.30
C VAL A 66 -21.13 9.80 6.94
N GLU A 67 -21.29 11.05 6.50
CA GLU A 67 -21.90 11.37 5.20
C GLU A 67 -20.95 11.09 4.04
N GLN A 68 -19.64 11.35 4.22
CA GLN A 68 -18.62 10.94 3.24
C GLN A 68 -18.68 9.43 2.95
N ARG A 69 -18.82 8.60 3.99
CA ARG A 69 -18.96 7.14 3.83
C ARG A 69 -20.17 6.73 3.00
N LYS A 70 -21.32 7.39 3.20
CA LYS A 70 -22.53 7.14 2.39
C LYS A 70 -22.31 7.52 0.94
N THR A 71 -21.66 8.65 0.70
CA THR A 71 -21.30 9.11 -0.65
C THR A 71 -20.41 8.08 -1.37
N LEU A 72 -19.35 7.59 -0.71
CA LEU A 72 -18.48 6.56 -1.29
C LEU A 72 -19.20 5.23 -1.55
N ALA A 73 -20.05 4.79 -0.62
CA ALA A 73 -20.87 3.60 -0.81
C ALA A 73 -21.84 3.74 -1.98
N ALA A 74 -22.43 4.93 -2.18
CA ALA A 74 -23.31 5.22 -3.32
C ALA A 74 -22.55 5.18 -4.66
N VAL A 75 -21.32 5.68 -4.72
CA VAL A 75 -20.45 5.55 -5.90
C VAL A 75 -20.20 4.08 -6.22
N ILE A 76 -19.80 3.28 -5.23
CA ILE A 76 -19.57 1.85 -5.43
C ILE A 76 -20.86 1.15 -5.89
N ALA A 77 -21.99 1.43 -5.25
CA ALA A 77 -23.27 0.84 -5.63
C ALA A 77 -23.68 1.18 -7.07
N THR A 78 -23.39 2.40 -7.53
CA THR A 78 -23.79 2.89 -8.86
C THR A 78 -22.86 2.39 -9.97
N TYR A 79 -21.54 2.44 -9.75
CA TYR A 79 -20.56 2.20 -10.80
C TYR A 79 -19.78 0.90 -10.61
N GLY A 80 -19.47 0.54 -9.37
CA GLY A 80 -18.70 -0.66 -9.04
C GLY A 80 -19.54 -1.94 -9.08
N THR A 81 -20.63 -1.98 -8.31
CA THR A 81 -21.48 -3.16 -8.13
C THR A 81 -22.00 -3.74 -9.46
N PRO A 82 -22.46 -2.95 -10.45
CA PRO A 82 -22.88 -3.50 -11.74
C PRO A 82 -21.74 -4.12 -12.53
N ALA A 83 -20.50 -3.63 -12.42
CA ALA A 83 -19.35 -4.27 -13.07
C ALA A 83 -19.00 -5.58 -12.36
N LEU A 84 -18.94 -5.59 -11.02
CA LEU A 84 -18.67 -6.81 -10.24
C LEU A 84 -19.70 -7.92 -10.50
N SER A 85 -20.97 -7.58 -10.67
CA SER A 85 -22.04 -8.54 -10.98
C SER A 85 -21.98 -9.11 -12.40
N ARG A 86 -21.19 -8.50 -13.30
CA ARG A 86 -20.98 -8.96 -14.68
C ARG A 86 -19.63 -9.65 -14.89
N ALA A 87 -18.75 -9.60 -13.89
CA ALA A 87 -17.43 -10.20 -13.96
C ALA A 87 -17.49 -11.72 -14.19
N GLY A 88 -16.50 -12.24 -14.92
CA GLY A 88 -16.35 -13.66 -15.21
C GLY A 88 -16.06 -14.49 -13.95
N ASP A 89 -16.37 -15.79 -14.02
CA ASP A 89 -16.30 -16.70 -12.88
C ASP A 89 -14.95 -16.68 -12.17
N SER A 90 -13.85 -16.66 -12.93
CA SER A 90 -12.50 -16.65 -12.36
C SER A 90 -12.24 -15.40 -11.50
N ALA A 91 -12.67 -14.22 -11.97
CA ALA A 91 -12.51 -12.97 -11.24
C ALA A 91 -13.40 -12.92 -9.99
N VAL A 92 -14.65 -13.38 -10.12
CA VAL A 92 -15.61 -13.45 -9.01
C VAL A 92 -15.13 -14.42 -7.93
N ILE A 93 -14.69 -15.62 -8.31
CA ILE A 93 -14.16 -16.62 -7.36
C ILE A 93 -12.90 -16.09 -6.68
N ALA A 94 -12.05 -15.34 -7.38
CA ALA A 94 -10.88 -14.70 -6.78
C ALA A 94 -11.28 -13.69 -5.69
N ILE A 95 -12.28 -12.82 -5.94
CA ILE A 95 -12.82 -11.93 -4.91
C ILE A 95 -13.29 -12.75 -3.72
N MET A 96 -14.19 -13.72 -3.94
CA MET A 96 -14.79 -14.50 -2.88
C MET A 96 -13.74 -15.18 -1.98
N ASN A 97 -12.68 -15.74 -2.57
CA ASN A 97 -11.57 -16.32 -1.81
C ASN A 97 -10.81 -15.28 -0.97
N LYS A 98 -10.54 -14.08 -1.53
CA LYS A 98 -9.86 -13.01 -0.81
C LYS A 98 -10.75 -12.41 0.29
N THR A 99 -12.04 -12.24 0.04
CA THR A 99 -13.01 -11.77 1.04
C THR A 99 -13.19 -12.79 2.16
N ALA A 100 -13.22 -14.09 1.86
CA ALA A 100 -13.28 -15.15 2.87
C ALA A 100 -12.03 -15.15 3.76
N ALA A 101 -10.84 -15.05 3.17
CA ALA A 101 -9.59 -14.94 3.92
C ALA A 101 -9.58 -13.68 4.81
N LEU A 102 -10.09 -12.55 4.31
CA LEU A 102 -10.25 -11.35 5.11
C LEU A 102 -11.25 -11.56 6.27
N ALA A 103 -12.37 -12.25 6.04
CA ALA A 103 -13.35 -12.55 7.08
C ALA A 103 -12.74 -13.42 8.20
N ASP A 104 -11.84 -14.35 7.86
CA ASP A 104 -11.11 -15.13 8.85
C ASP A 104 -10.16 -14.27 9.70
N ILE A 105 -9.40 -13.39 9.05
CA ILE A 105 -8.46 -12.47 9.73
C ILE A 105 -9.23 -11.51 10.64
N VAL A 106 -10.27 -10.85 10.12
CA VAL A 106 -11.08 -9.87 10.86
C VAL A 106 -11.75 -10.54 12.05
N ALA A 107 -12.37 -11.70 11.87
CA ALA A 107 -12.99 -12.42 12.98
C ALA A 107 -12.01 -12.82 14.09
N ALA A 108 -10.74 -13.06 13.75
CA ALA A 108 -9.72 -13.46 14.71
C ALA A 108 -9.05 -12.27 15.40
N LYS A 109 -8.88 -11.14 14.69
CA LYS A 109 -8.01 -10.04 15.11
C LYS A 109 -8.76 -8.73 15.37
N TYR A 110 -9.92 -8.55 14.76
CA TYR A 110 -10.70 -7.31 14.81
C TYR A 110 -12.22 -7.58 14.61
N PRO A 111 -12.90 -8.29 15.52
CA PRO A 111 -14.26 -8.77 15.30
C PRO A 111 -15.29 -7.67 15.00
N GLU A 112 -15.12 -6.48 15.58
CA GLU A 112 -15.94 -5.29 15.30
C GLU A 112 -15.86 -4.86 13.82
N GLY A 113 -14.79 -5.23 13.12
CA GLY A 113 -14.62 -4.98 11.69
C GLY A 113 -15.50 -5.85 10.79
N CYS A 114 -16.19 -6.87 11.32
CA CYS A 114 -17.05 -7.74 10.51
C CYS A 114 -18.29 -7.02 9.94
N GLU A 115 -18.61 -5.81 10.43
CA GLU A 115 -19.59 -4.91 9.81
C GLU A 115 -19.22 -4.58 8.34
N TYR A 116 -17.93 -4.61 8.00
CA TYR A 116 -17.42 -4.36 6.63
C TYR A 116 -18.09 -5.23 5.58
N PHE A 117 -18.35 -6.49 5.89
CA PHE A 117 -18.86 -7.47 4.94
C PHE A 117 -20.33 -7.25 4.54
N PHE A 118 -21.03 -6.37 5.26
CA PHE A 118 -22.44 -6.04 5.05
C PHE A 118 -22.64 -4.58 4.64
N THR A 119 -21.71 -3.71 5.03
CA THR A 119 -21.83 -2.24 4.83
C THR A 119 -20.78 -1.68 3.89
N GLY A 120 -19.71 -2.42 3.60
CA GLY A 120 -18.51 -1.92 2.91
C GLY A 120 -17.62 -1.04 3.77
N ASN A 121 -17.94 -0.86 5.06
CA ASN A 121 -17.22 0.04 5.96
C ASN A 121 -16.50 -0.73 7.08
N MET A 122 -15.18 -0.52 7.18
CA MET A 122 -14.37 -1.06 8.27
C MET A 122 -13.74 0.12 9.03
N PRO A 123 -14.18 0.41 10.26
CA PRO A 123 -13.49 1.37 11.12
C PRO A 123 -12.06 0.92 11.40
N ASP A 124 -11.14 1.87 11.54
CA ASP A 124 -9.76 1.67 12.03
C ASP A 124 -8.96 0.48 11.44
N TRP A 125 -9.34 -0.03 10.27
CA TRP A 125 -8.80 -1.25 9.66
C TRP A 125 -7.28 -1.26 9.41
N TYR A 126 -6.64 -0.09 9.48
CA TYR A 126 -5.20 0.07 9.31
C TYR A 126 -4.40 -0.16 10.59
N SER A 127 -5.04 -0.22 11.77
CA SER A 127 -4.38 -0.44 13.06
C SER A 127 -3.91 -1.88 13.25
N VAL A 128 -4.52 -2.84 12.56
CA VAL A 128 -4.11 -4.25 12.54
C VAL A 128 -3.51 -4.60 11.17
N VAL A 129 -2.22 -4.93 11.13
CA VAL A 129 -1.47 -5.14 9.87
C VAL A 129 -2.07 -6.24 8.99
N GLU A 130 -2.48 -7.36 9.58
CA GLU A 130 -3.08 -8.47 8.85
C GLU A 130 -4.44 -8.08 8.25
N VAL A 131 -5.25 -7.32 8.98
CA VAL A 131 -6.53 -6.77 8.50
C VAL A 131 -6.27 -5.80 7.35
N ARG A 132 -5.26 -4.93 7.49
CA ARG A 132 -4.84 -4.01 6.43
C ARG A 132 -4.46 -4.72 5.14
N ASN A 133 -3.56 -5.69 5.25
CA ASN A 133 -3.06 -6.43 4.09
C ASN A 133 -4.17 -7.26 3.44
N GLY A 134 -4.99 -7.95 4.25
CA GLY A 134 -6.14 -8.71 3.75
C GLY A 134 -7.17 -7.83 3.03
N ARG A 135 -7.44 -6.63 3.56
CA ARG A 135 -8.35 -5.67 2.93
C ARG A 135 -7.81 -5.16 1.60
N MET A 136 -6.51 -4.88 1.51
CA MET A 136 -5.90 -4.47 0.23
C MET A 136 -5.94 -5.59 -0.81
N ASP A 137 -5.74 -6.84 -0.40
CA ASP A 137 -5.88 -8.00 -1.28
C ASP A 137 -7.32 -8.17 -1.79
N ASP A 138 -8.32 -8.02 -0.92
CA ASP A 138 -9.73 -8.01 -1.29
C ASP A 138 -10.07 -6.88 -2.28
N LEU A 139 -9.61 -5.66 -2.00
CA LEU A 139 -9.87 -4.50 -2.86
C LEU A 139 -9.17 -4.63 -4.22
N ARG A 140 -7.95 -5.18 -4.28
CA ARG A 140 -7.27 -5.46 -5.56
C ARG A 140 -7.99 -6.52 -6.38
N ALA A 141 -8.54 -7.56 -5.74
CA ALA A 141 -9.37 -8.55 -6.43
C ALA A 141 -10.64 -7.91 -6.99
N LYS A 142 -11.27 -7.00 -6.22
CA LYS A 142 -12.41 -6.20 -6.70
C LYS A 142 -12.04 -5.28 -7.86
N THR A 143 -10.88 -4.64 -7.83
CA THR A 143 -10.36 -3.86 -8.97
C THR A 143 -10.25 -4.72 -10.23
N TYR A 144 -9.64 -5.90 -10.14
CA TYR A 144 -9.49 -6.79 -11.30
C TYR A 144 -10.85 -7.22 -11.87
N ALA A 145 -11.79 -7.60 -11.00
CA ALA A 145 -13.14 -7.98 -11.44
C ALA A 145 -13.95 -6.80 -11.99
N TYR A 146 -13.72 -5.58 -11.49
CA TYR A 146 -14.31 -4.37 -12.03
C TYR A 146 -13.85 -4.13 -13.48
N GLU A 147 -12.53 -4.19 -13.71
CA GLU A 147 -11.95 -4.05 -15.05
C GLU A 147 -12.45 -5.13 -16.01
N ASP A 148 -12.59 -6.37 -15.53
CA ASP A 148 -13.15 -7.48 -16.30
C ASP A 148 -14.65 -7.31 -16.60
N GLY A 149 -15.42 -6.80 -15.64
CA GLY A 149 -16.87 -6.74 -15.69
C GLY A 149 -17.45 -5.49 -16.37
N LYS A 150 -16.71 -4.38 -16.40
CA LYS A 150 -17.24 -3.08 -16.86
C LYS A 150 -17.72 -3.08 -18.31
N PHE A 151 -17.11 -3.89 -19.17
CA PHE A 151 -17.47 -4.02 -20.59
C PHE A 151 -18.28 -5.28 -20.92
N ARG A 152 -18.57 -6.13 -19.94
CA ARG A 152 -19.36 -7.35 -20.16
C ARG A 152 -20.86 -7.05 -20.25
N ALA A 153 -21.56 -7.91 -20.97
CA ALA A 153 -23.03 -7.87 -21.00
C ALA A 153 -23.60 -8.23 -19.61
N PRO A 154 -24.79 -7.72 -19.25
CA PRO A 154 -25.50 -8.13 -18.04
C PRO A 154 -25.67 -9.65 -17.96
N ILE A 155 -25.40 -10.22 -16.79
CA ILE A 155 -25.60 -11.64 -16.50
C ILE A 155 -26.83 -11.77 -15.59
N ALA A 156 -27.70 -12.75 -15.86
CA ALA A 156 -28.83 -13.03 -15.00
C ALA A 156 -28.34 -13.49 -13.61
N LEU A 157 -28.85 -12.85 -12.56
CA LEU A 157 -28.46 -13.17 -11.18
C LEU A 157 -29.36 -14.24 -10.59
N MET A 158 -28.82 -15.01 -9.65
CA MET A 158 -29.60 -15.98 -8.87
C MET A 158 -30.82 -15.32 -8.21
N SER A 159 -31.97 -15.96 -8.35
CA SER A 159 -33.20 -15.56 -7.69
C SER A 159 -33.07 -15.62 -6.16
N GLY A 160 -33.98 -14.95 -5.44
CA GLY A 160 -34.03 -15.04 -3.97
C GLY A 160 -34.20 -16.47 -3.47
N LYS A 161 -34.97 -17.31 -4.21
CA LYS A 161 -35.19 -18.72 -3.88
C LYS A 161 -33.92 -19.56 -4.04
N GLU A 162 -33.16 -19.34 -5.11
CA GLU A 162 -31.87 -20.01 -5.33
C GLU A 162 -30.84 -19.58 -4.29
N ARG A 163 -30.75 -18.28 -3.99
CA ARG A 163 -29.87 -17.77 -2.91
C ARG A 163 -30.21 -18.42 -1.56
N TYR A 164 -31.49 -18.49 -1.21
CA TYR A 164 -31.94 -19.17 0.01
C TYR A 164 -31.54 -20.65 0.02
N HIS A 165 -31.69 -21.35 -1.12
CA HIS A 165 -31.28 -22.74 -1.26
C HIS A 165 -29.78 -22.91 -1.06
N VAL A 166 -28.95 -22.05 -1.67
CA VAL A 166 -27.49 -22.07 -1.52
C VAL A 166 -27.08 -21.85 -0.07
N MET A 167 -27.61 -20.82 0.58
CA MET A 167 -27.30 -20.50 1.98
C MET A 167 -27.62 -21.66 2.92
N LYS A 168 -28.79 -22.30 2.76
CA LYS A 168 -29.21 -23.40 3.64
C LYS A 168 -28.49 -24.71 3.32
N ARG A 169 -28.38 -25.08 2.04
CA ARG A 169 -27.93 -26.41 1.61
C ARG A 169 -26.41 -26.54 1.53
N TYR A 170 -25.72 -25.54 1.01
CA TYR A 170 -24.27 -25.61 0.76
C TYR A 170 -23.47 -24.84 1.82
N LEU A 171 -23.97 -23.69 2.28
CA LEU A 171 -23.27 -22.88 3.28
C LEU A 171 -23.64 -23.22 4.74
N GLY A 172 -24.58 -24.15 4.96
CA GLY A 172 -24.97 -24.61 6.29
C GLY A 172 -25.52 -23.49 7.18
N MET A 173 -26.19 -22.50 6.61
CA MET A 173 -26.82 -21.42 7.36
C MET A 173 -28.19 -21.83 7.86
N THR A 174 -28.45 -21.59 9.15
CA THR A 174 -29.78 -21.73 9.75
C THR A 174 -30.72 -20.62 9.28
N GLY A 175 -32.03 -20.84 9.41
CA GLY A 175 -33.02 -19.79 9.12
C GLY A 175 -32.80 -18.51 9.94
N GLY A 176 -32.34 -18.66 11.19
CA GLY A 176 -31.98 -17.53 12.05
C GLY A 176 -30.75 -16.76 11.55
N GLU A 177 -29.69 -17.45 11.11
CA GLU A 177 -28.51 -16.81 10.51
C GLU A 177 -28.84 -16.09 9.20
N ILE A 178 -29.69 -16.68 8.35
CA ILE A 178 -30.15 -16.03 7.12
C ILE A 178 -30.92 -14.75 7.44
N HIS A 179 -31.81 -14.79 8.43
CA HIS A 179 -32.54 -13.60 8.88
C HIS A 179 -31.60 -12.51 9.43
N LYS A 180 -30.58 -12.90 10.21
CA LYS A 180 -29.54 -11.99 10.70
C LYS A 180 -28.73 -11.39 9.54
N ALA A 181 -28.35 -12.19 8.54
CA ALA A 181 -27.61 -11.72 7.37
C ALA A 181 -28.36 -10.62 6.60
N LEU A 182 -29.69 -10.74 6.48
CA LEU A 182 -30.53 -9.74 5.81
C LEU A 182 -30.66 -8.43 6.62
N LYS A 183 -30.62 -8.53 7.96
CA LYS A 183 -30.77 -7.38 8.88
C LYS A 183 -29.46 -6.71 9.28
N ALA A 184 -28.33 -7.39 9.13
CA ALA A 184 -27.02 -6.89 9.52
C ALA A 184 -26.73 -5.51 8.90
N PRO A 185 -26.10 -4.59 9.67
CA PRO A 185 -25.56 -4.78 11.02
C PRO A 185 -26.58 -4.53 12.15
N ALA A 186 -27.81 -4.11 11.83
CA ALA A 186 -28.79 -3.67 12.82
C ALA A 186 -29.28 -4.84 13.71
N GLY A 187 -28.98 -4.77 15.01
CA GLY A 187 -29.40 -5.78 15.99
C GLY A 187 -28.67 -7.12 15.86
N VAL A 188 -27.52 -7.15 15.17
CA VAL A 188 -26.68 -8.35 14.99
C VAL A 188 -25.37 -8.13 15.74
N SER A 189 -24.94 -9.14 16.51
CA SER A 189 -23.67 -9.07 17.25
C SER A 189 -22.48 -9.16 16.29
N ASP A 190 -21.32 -8.63 16.70
CA ASP A 190 -20.10 -8.67 15.87
C ASP A 190 -19.66 -10.13 15.63
N GLN A 191 -19.80 -10.99 16.66
CA GLN A 191 -19.56 -12.44 16.54
C GLN A 191 -20.48 -13.11 15.52
N ASP A 192 -21.78 -12.79 15.54
CA ASP A 192 -22.73 -13.31 14.55
C ASP A 192 -22.37 -12.81 13.15
N MET A 193 -22.05 -11.52 12.99
CA MET A 193 -21.64 -10.95 11.71
C MET A 193 -20.39 -11.64 11.15
N CYS A 194 -19.39 -11.89 11.99
CA CYS A 194 -18.19 -12.62 11.59
C CYS A 194 -18.50 -14.05 11.15
N SER A 195 -19.28 -14.78 11.95
CA SER A 195 -19.68 -16.15 11.62
C SER A 195 -20.45 -16.22 10.29
N ILE A 196 -21.40 -15.31 10.10
CA ILE A 196 -22.21 -15.20 8.88
C ILE A 196 -21.32 -14.84 7.69
N ALA A 197 -20.42 -13.86 7.83
CA ALA A 197 -19.51 -13.46 6.75
C ALA A 197 -18.63 -14.65 6.29
N LYS A 198 -18.02 -15.38 7.22
CA LYS A 198 -17.23 -16.58 6.89
C LYS A 198 -18.03 -17.59 6.06
N LYS A 199 -19.29 -17.82 6.41
CA LYS A 199 -20.18 -18.72 5.65
C LYS A 199 -20.50 -18.14 4.27
N LEU A 200 -20.97 -16.89 4.19
CA LEU A 200 -21.38 -16.26 2.93
C LEU A 200 -20.26 -16.23 1.88
N TYR A 201 -19.02 -15.96 2.30
CA TYR A 201 -17.89 -15.85 1.38
C TYR A 201 -17.15 -17.17 1.13
N ASN A 202 -17.49 -18.27 1.82
CA ASN A 202 -16.91 -19.59 1.58
C ASN A 202 -17.43 -20.24 0.28
N VAL A 203 -17.07 -19.66 -0.86
CA VAL A 203 -17.48 -20.11 -2.20
C VAL A 203 -17.02 -21.54 -2.49
N ARG A 204 -15.97 -22.02 -1.82
CA ARG A 204 -15.45 -23.38 -1.99
C ARG A 204 -16.39 -24.47 -1.45
N ALA A 205 -17.33 -24.10 -0.59
CA ALA A 205 -18.37 -25.02 -0.12
C ALA A 205 -19.45 -25.31 -1.17
N LEU A 206 -19.48 -24.55 -2.28
CA LEU A 206 -20.47 -24.72 -3.35
C LEU A 206 -19.94 -25.65 -4.45
N PRO A 207 -20.83 -26.37 -5.17
CA PRO A 207 -20.52 -27.00 -6.45
C PRO A 207 -19.91 -26.00 -7.43
N LYS A 208 -18.95 -26.44 -8.25
CA LYS A 208 -18.14 -25.56 -9.12
C LYS A 208 -19.00 -24.66 -10.02
N GLU A 209 -20.06 -25.24 -10.56
CA GLU A 209 -21.04 -24.59 -11.43
C GLU A 209 -21.83 -23.47 -10.74
N LEU A 210 -21.93 -23.46 -9.41
CA LEU A 210 -22.66 -22.43 -8.65
C LEU A 210 -21.73 -21.34 -8.08
N GLN A 211 -20.41 -21.51 -8.15
CA GLN A 211 -19.46 -20.63 -7.48
C GLN A 211 -19.47 -19.21 -8.06
N GLY A 212 -19.42 -19.09 -9.39
CA GLY A 212 -19.48 -17.81 -10.09
C GLY A 212 -20.82 -17.10 -9.87
N ASP A 213 -21.92 -17.83 -10.04
CA ASP A 213 -23.27 -17.28 -9.90
C ASP A 213 -23.59 -16.82 -8.47
N TRP A 214 -23.15 -17.58 -7.46
CA TRP A 214 -23.28 -17.18 -6.07
C TRP A 214 -22.47 -15.92 -5.77
N GLY A 215 -21.21 -15.88 -6.20
CA GLY A 215 -20.35 -14.73 -5.98
C GLY A 215 -20.92 -13.47 -6.64
N ARG A 216 -21.43 -13.55 -7.87
CA ARG A 216 -22.12 -12.42 -8.53
C ARG A 216 -23.36 -11.98 -7.77
N ALA A 217 -24.18 -12.93 -7.33
CA ALA A 217 -25.40 -12.63 -6.61
C ALA A 217 -25.12 -11.97 -5.25
N LEU A 218 -24.04 -12.34 -4.56
CA LEU A 218 -23.62 -11.70 -3.32
C LEU A 218 -23.04 -10.30 -3.57
N LEU A 219 -22.12 -10.18 -4.54
CA LEU A 219 -21.49 -8.89 -4.89
C LEU A 219 -22.50 -7.87 -5.42
N SER A 220 -23.56 -8.32 -6.12
CA SER A 220 -24.64 -7.46 -6.62
C SER A 220 -25.44 -6.74 -5.53
N LEU A 221 -25.36 -7.20 -4.29
CA LEU A 221 -26.02 -6.52 -3.16
C LEU A 221 -25.34 -5.19 -2.85
N GLY A 222 -24.05 -5.07 -3.19
CA GLY A 222 -23.24 -3.89 -2.91
C GLY A 222 -23.14 -3.54 -1.42
N PRO A 223 -22.45 -2.44 -1.08
CA PRO A 223 -22.53 -1.85 0.25
C PRO A 223 -23.91 -1.22 0.46
N SER A 224 -24.49 -1.37 1.66
CA SER A 224 -25.79 -0.78 2.01
C SER A 224 -25.60 0.54 2.81
N PRO A 225 -25.67 1.73 2.18
CA PRO A 225 -25.39 3.01 2.84
C PRO A 225 -26.36 3.36 3.99
N GLU A 226 -27.57 2.81 3.97
CA GLU A 226 -28.63 3.02 4.98
C GLU A 226 -28.48 2.14 6.22
N LYS A 227 -27.63 1.11 6.16
CA LYS A 227 -27.46 0.12 7.20
C LYS A 227 -26.17 0.42 7.97
N GLN A 228 -26.26 1.24 9.01
CA GLN A 228 -25.17 1.45 9.96
C GLN A 228 -25.61 0.99 11.35
N LYS A 229 -24.69 0.42 12.13
CA LYS A 229 -24.94 0.19 13.56
C LYS A 229 -25.15 1.57 14.22
N PRO A 230 -26.24 1.80 14.99
CA PRO A 230 -26.32 2.98 15.85
C PRO A 230 -25.05 3.02 16.70
N ALA A 231 -24.39 4.18 16.80
CA ALA A 231 -23.18 4.30 17.61
C ALA A 231 -23.47 3.75 19.00
N ALA A 232 -22.89 2.60 19.33
CA ALA A 232 -22.93 2.11 20.69
C ALA A 232 -22.27 3.21 21.54
N GLY A 233 -22.97 3.71 22.55
CA GLY A 233 -22.38 4.62 23.53
C GLY A 233 -21.04 4.02 23.93
N ALA A 234 -19.96 4.75 23.66
CA ALA A 234 -18.59 4.26 23.78
C ALA A 234 -18.46 3.54 25.13
N LYS A 235 -18.34 2.21 25.09
CA LYS A 235 -18.02 1.45 26.29
C LYS A 235 -16.60 1.87 26.66
N PRO A 236 -16.38 2.48 27.84
CA PRO A 236 -15.01 2.73 28.28
C PRO A 236 -14.29 1.40 28.33
N ALA A 237 -13.13 1.34 27.71
CA ALA A 237 -12.25 0.18 27.80
C ALA A 237 -12.01 -0.10 29.29
N SER A 238 -12.50 -1.25 29.76
CA SER A 238 -12.37 -1.65 31.14
C SER A 238 -10.90 -1.93 31.45
N GLY A 239 -10.32 -1.12 32.34
CA GLY A 239 -9.37 -1.59 33.34
C GLY A 239 -7.98 -1.97 32.84
N ALA A 240 -7.26 -1.03 32.23
CA ALA A 240 -5.80 -0.96 32.34
C ALA A 240 -5.37 0.52 32.40
N ALA A 241 -5.95 1.26 33.34
CA ALA A 241 -5.53 2.61 33.68
C ALA A 241 -4.20 2.53 34.45
N ALA A 242 -3.09 2.41 33.72
CA ALA A 242 -1.76 2.77 34.18
C ALA A 242 -0.78 2.99 33.02
N GLN A 243 -1.21 3.59 31.90
CA GLN A 243 -0.32 4.22 30.91
C GLN A 243 -1.09 5.08 29.90
N GLU A 244 -2.15 5.76 30.34
CA GLU A 244 -2.81 6.81 29.54
C GLU A 244 -2.02 8.11 29.61
N THR A 245 -0.85 8.11 28.97
CA THR A 245 -0.27 9.31 28.38
C THR A 245 0.58 8.84 27.19
N LYS A 246 0.17 9.21 25.97
CA LYS A 246 0.91 9.10 24.67
C LYS A 246 0.60 7.96 23.69
N ALA A 247 -0.45 7.16 23.86
CA ALA A 247 -0.93 6.22 22.81
C ALA A 247 -1.75 6.88 21.67
N GLY A 248 -1.66 8.20 21.52
CA GLY A 248 -2.36 8.94 20.44
C GLY A 248 -1.43 9.52 19.38
N SER A 249 -0.13 9.67 19.68
CA SER A 249 0.85 10.25 18.74
C SER A 249 1.50 9.19 17.87
N PHE A 250 1.84 8.03 18.43
CA PHE A 250 2.49 6.94 17.69
C PHE A 250 1.60 6.39 16.57
N GLU A 251 0.36 6.05 16.88
CA GLU A 251 -0.63 5.50 15.96
C GLU A 251 -0.95 6.50 14.84
N LYS A 252 -1.02 7.80 15.17
CA LYS A 252 -1.21 8.88 14.21
C LYS A 252 0.01 9.04 13.29
N GLU A 253 1.22 8.96 13.83
CA GLU A 253 2.46 9.06 13.06
C GLU A 253 2.66 7.83 12.16
N MET A 254 2.35 6.63 12.64
CA MET A 254 2.36 5.40 11.84
C MET A 254 1.34 5.45 10.70
N LYS A 255 0.14 6.00 10.95
CA LYS A 255 -0.87 6.22 9.90
C LYS A 255 -0.38 7.17 8.80
N VAL A 256 0.31 8.24 9.17
CA VAL A 256 0.93 9.17 8.21
C VAL A 256 2.07 8.49 7.45
N LEU A 257 2.92 7.74 8.14
CA LEU A 257 4.06 7.05 7.56
C LEU A 257 3.63 5.99 6.54
N ALA A 258 2.56 5.25 6.80
CA ALA A 258 1.98 4.29 5.86
C ALA A 258 1.62 4.95 4.51
N GLY A 259 1.15 6.20 4.54
CA GLY A 259 0.73 6.94 3.35
C GLY A 259 1.89 7.57 2.55
N ILE A 260 3.04 7.78 3.18
CA ILE A 260 4.19 8.50 2.60
C ILE A 260 5.34 7.55 2.27
N ASN A 261 5.62 6.57 3.15
CA ASN A 261 6.70 5.61 3.00
C ASN A 261 6.27 4.21 3.50
N PRO A 262 5.55 3.44 2.66
CA PRO A 262 5.04 2.12 3.02
C PRO A 262 6.15 1.12 3.42
N PHE A 263 7.37 1.27 2.89
CA PHE A 263 8.53 0.45 3.26
C PHE A 263 8.98 0.71 4.71
N VAL A 264 9.27 1.96 5.07
CA VAL A 264 9.70 2.30 6.44
C VAL A 264 8.60 1.98 7.44
N HIS A 265 7.34 2.23 7.07
CA HIS A 265 6.20 1.83 7.86
C HIS A 265 6.19 0.31 8.14
N ALA A 266 6.44 -0.55 7.14
CA ALA A 266 6.46 -2.00 7.36
C ALA A 266 7.60 -2.43 8.29
N VAL A 267 8.80 -1.86 8.12
CA VAL A 267 9.93 -2.09 9.04
C VAL A 267 9.56 -1.71 10.47
N PHE A 268 8.91 -0.57 10.66
CA PHE A 268 8.52 -0.08 11.98
C PHE A 268 7.46 -0.96 12.64
N MET A 269 6.47 -1.43 11.88
CA MET A 269 5.42 -2.30 12.43
C MET A 269 5.93 -3.70 12.78
N ASP A 270 6.85 -4.27 12.00
CA ASP A 270 7.47 -5.56 12.33
C ASP A 270 8.35 -5.50 13.59
N HIS A 271 8.78 -4.28 13.97
CA HIS A 271 9.63 -3.98 15.12
C HIS A 271 8.98 -2.92 16.02
N GLU A 272 7.69 -3.10 16.30
CA GLU A 272 6.86 -2.10 16.98
C GLU A 272 7.42 -1.69 18.34
N ASP A 273 7.86 -2.65 19.18
CA ASP A 273 8.39 -2.36 20.51
C ASP A 273 9.61 -1.42 20.47
N GLU A 274 10.57 -1.70 19.58
CA GLU A 274 11.76 -0.86 19.39
C GLU A 274 11.37 0.50 18.78
N THR A 275 10.42 0.51 17.86
CA THR A 275 9.91 1.76 17.25
C THR A 275 9.23 2.65 18.29
N ARG A 276 8.39 2.08 19.18
CA ARG A 276 7.74 2.82 20.26
C ARG A 276 8.77 3.41 21.22
N GLN A 277 9.84 2.68 21.53
CA GLN A 277 10.95 3.18 22.35
C GLN A 277 11.66 4.36 21.66
N LEU A 278 11.94 4.27 20.36
CA LEU A 278 12.57 5.35 19.60
C LEU A 278 11.73 6.63 19.59
N PHE A 279 10.42 6.51 19.42
CA PHE A 279 9.49 7.64 19.43
C PHE A 279 9.39 8.28 20.82
N ALA A 280 9.35 7.45 21.87
CA ALA A 280 9.36 7.93 23.25
C ALA A 280 10.66 8.69 23.58
N GLN A 281 11.82 8.19 23.12
CA GLN A 281 13.11 8.86 23.28
C GLN A 281 13.19 10.18 22.51
N ALA A 282 12.74 10.21 21.26
CA ALA A 282 12.70 11.42 20.44
C ALA A 282 11.83 12.51 21.10
N GLN A 283 10.66 12.13 21.62
CA GLN A 283 9.78 13.05 22.33
C GLN A 283 10.37 13.52 23.67
N ALA A 284 10.98 12.61 24.44
CA ALA A 284 11.67 12.96 25.69
C ALA A 284 12.87 13.89 25.46
N SER A 285 13.49 13.82 24.28
CA SER A 285 14.61 14.68 23.90
C SER A 285 14.21 16.11 23.50
N GLY A 286 12.91 16.41 23.40
CA GLY A 286 12.42 17.73 22.98
C GLY A 286 12.87 18.14 21.57
N GLY A 287 13.07 17.17 20.67
CA GLY A 287 13.54 17.41 19.30
C GLY A 287 15.06 17.42 19.09
N LYS A 288 15.85 17.04 20.11
CA LYS A 288 17.31 16.89 19.96
C LYS A 288 17.72 15.65 19.15
N ILE A 289 16.83 14.67 19.02
CA ILE A 289 17.04 13.47 18.21
C ILE A 289 16.34 13.67 16.86
N ASP A 290 17.09 13.52 15.76
CA ASP A 290 16.54 13.58 14.41
C ASP A 290 15.73 12.30 14.09
N PRO A 291 14.41 12.40 13.88
CA PRO A 291 13.57 11.25 13.53
C PRO A 291 14.00 10.55 12.24
N ARG A 292 14.66 11.27 11.32
CA ARG A 292 15.17 10.70 10.06
C ARG A 292 16.36 9.78 10.30
N ALA A 293 17.23 10.14 11.24
CA ALA A 293 18.37 9.30 11.63
C ALA A 293 17.89 8.01 12.30
N GLN A 294 16.84 8.08 13.12
CA GLN A 294 16.22 6.90 13.73
C GLN A 294 15.58 5.97 12.68
N ALA A 295 14.85 6.54 11.72
CA ALA A 295 14.29 5.75 10.61
C ALA A 295 15.38 5.09 9.77
N ALA A 296 16.47 5.81 9.47
CA ALA A 296 17.61 5.25 8.75
C ALA A 296 18.28 4.12 9.54
N ALA A 297 18.43 4.25 10.86
CA ALA A 297 19.02 3.21 11.70
C ALA A 297 18.16 1.93 11.72
N MET A 298 16.84 2.06 11.83
CA MET A 298 15.90 0.92 11.75
C MET A 298 15.94 0.25 10.38
N VAL A 299 15.96 1.03 9.30
CA VAL A 299 16.11 0.50 7.94
C VAL A 299 17.46 -0.19 7.77
N ALA A 300 18.55 0.36 8.29
CA ALA A 300 19.87 -0.26 8.21
C ALA A 300 19.92 -1.59 8.99
N LYS A 301 19.29 -1.64 10.18
CA LYS A 301 19.28 -2.81 11.06
C LYS A 301 18.38 -3.93 10.55
N TYR A 302 17.21 -3.60 9.99
CA TYR A 302 16.18 -4.58 9.67
C TYR A 302 15.78 -4.59 8.19
N GLY A 303 15.61 -3.39 7.61
CA GLY A 303 15.22 -3.22 6.22
C GLY A 303 16.25 -3.75 5.21
N ASN A 304 17.48 -3.24 5.26
CA ASN A 304 18.54 -3.59 4.32
C ASN A 304 18.88 -5.09 4.32
N PRO A 305 19.01 -5.76 5.48
CA PRO A 305 19.20 -7.22 5.50
C PRO A 305 18.05 -7.98 4.84
N ALA A 306 16.79 -7.57 5.04
CA ALA A 306 15.66 -8.19 4.36
C ALA A 306 15.70 -7.92 2.85
N LEU A 307 15.90 -6.67 2.41
CA LEU A 307 16.04 -6.34 0.98
C LEU A 307 17.14 -7.16 0.30
N SER A 308 18.30 -7.34 0.95
CA SER A 308 19.41 -8.15 0.42
C SER A 308 19.10 -9.64 0.23
N ARG A 309 17.94 -10.11 0.67
CA ARG A 309 17.47 -11.50 0.53
C ARG A 309 16.33 -11.65 -0.45
N ALA A 310 15.77 -10.56 -0.97
CA ALA A 310 14.62 -10.60 -1.86
C ALA A 310 14.90 -11.40 -3.15
N ASN A 311 13.86 -12.02 -3.70
CA ASN A 311 13.91 -12.69 -5.00
C ASN A 311 14.37 -11.75 -6.11
N ASP A 312 15.09 -12.30 -7.11
CA ASP A 312 15.61 -11.55 -8.26
C ASP A 312 14.53 -10.72 -8.96
N ALA A 313 13.35 -11.29 -9.23
CA ALA A 313 12.29 -10.59 -9.96
C ALA A 313 11.78 -9.37 -9.19
N ILE A 314 11.61 -9.49 -7.87
CA ILE A 314 11.13 -8.41 -7.01
C ILE A 314 12.21 -7.34 -6.85
N ALA A 315 13.47 -7.76 -6.69
CA ALA A 315 14.61 -6.83 -6.62
C ALA A 315 14.76 -6.02 -7.91
N ILE A 316 14.64 -6.67 -9.07
CA ILE A 316 14.70 -6.02 -10.38
C ILE A 316 13.56 -5.02 -10.55
N ASP A 317 12.35 -5.34 -10.09
CA ASP A 317 11.21 -4.42 -10.14
C ASP A 317 11.45 -3.14 -9.33
N VAL A 318 12.10 -3.23 -8.15
CA VAL A 318 12.51 -2.06 -7.37
C VAL A 318 13.45 -1.16 -8.17
N LEU A 319 14.46 -1.73 -8.84
CA LEU A 319 15.37 -0.93 -9.67
C LEU A 319 14.68 -0.31 -10.88
N LYS A 320 13.80 -1.05 -11.57
CA LYS A 320 13.02 -0.49 -12.69
C LYS A 320 12.17 0.71 -12.26
N LYS A 321 11.53 0.62 -11.09
CA LYS A 321 10.76 1.74 -10.53
C LYS A 321 11.64 2.90 -10.09
N THR A 322 12.83 2.61 -9.58
CA THR A 322 13.83 3.64 -9.23
C THR A 322 14.31 4.37 -10.48
N ALA A 323 14.54 3.66 -11.58
CA ALA A 323 14.86 4.26 -12.88
C ALA A 323 13.73 5.17 -13.38
N ALA A 324 12.48 4.71 -13.31
CA ALA A 324 11.31 5.53 -13.68
C ALA A 324 11.16 6.79 -12.82
N LEU A 325 11.43 6.69 -11.51
CA LEU A 325 11.51 7.87 -10.63
C LEU A 325 12.61 8.83 -11.07
N ASN A 326 13.77 8.32 -11.46
CA ASN A 326 14.86 9.15 -11.98
C ASN A 326 14.48 9.87 -13.26
N GLU A 327 13.80 9.20 -14.20
CA GLU A 327 13.27 9.83 -15.41
C GLU A 327 12.25 10.93 -15.07
N ALA A 328 11.39 10.69 -14.09
CA ALA A 328 10.45 11.71 -13.61
C ALA A 328 11.19 12.91 -12.97
N LEU A 329 12.23 12.67 -12.17
CA LEU A 329 13.05 13.74 -11.60
C LEU A 329 13.75 14.53 -12.72
N ALA A 330 14.41 13.86 -13.65
CA ALA A 330 15.10 14.50 -14.76
C ALA A 330 14.16 15.34 -15.63
N ARG A 331 12.91 14.92 -15.80
CA ARG A 331 11.92 15.64 -16.61
C ARG A 331 11.25 16.79 -15.86
N TYR A 332 10.87 16.59 -14.61
CA TYR A 332 9.96 17.52 -13.91
C TYR A 332 10.64 18.30 -12.79
N TYR A 333 11.79 17.83 -12.28
CA TYR A 333 12.54 18.49 -11.20
C TYR A 333 14.02 18.07 -11.17
N PRO A 334 14.83 18.52 -12.14
CA PRO A 334 16.21 18.01 -12.33
C PRO A 334 17.08 18.13 -11.07
N GLN A 335 16.92 19.20 -10.29
CA GLN A 335 17.63 19.38 -9.02
C GLN A 335 17.41 18.22 -8.02
N GLY A 336 16.28 17.52 -8.11
CA GLY A 336 15.98 16.36 -7.26
C GLY A 336 16.75 15.09 -7.62
N CYS A 337 17.46 15.03 -8.76
CA CYS A 337 18.34 13.92 -9.08
C CYS A 337 19.52 13.81 -8.11
N LYS A 338 20.02 14.94 -7.59
CA LYS A 338 21.04 14.98 -6.53
C LYS A 338 20.47 14.44 -5.22
N ASP A 339 19.22 14.77 -4.91
CA ASP A 339 18.56 14.28 -3.70
C ASP A 339 18.44 12.74 -3.74
N LEU A 340 18.08 12.16 -4.89
CA LEU A 340 17.91 10.72 -5.05
C LEU A 340 19.19 9.92 -4.74
N MET A 341 20.37 10.50 -4.96
CA MET A 341 21.64 9.87 -4.58
C MET A 341 21.77 9.62 -3.07
N SER A 342 21.14 10.47 -2.27
CA SER A 342 21.02 10.28 -0.82
C SER A 342 19.80 9.44 -0.44
N MET A 343 19.12 8.83 -1.43
CA MET A 343 17.83 8.13 -1.31
C MET A 343 16.74 8.98 -0.66
N ARG A 344 16.85 10.30 -0.76
CA ARG A 344 15.89 11.26 -0.24
C ARG A 344 15.29 11.94 -1.45
N VAL A 345 13.98 11.90 -1.63
CA VAL A 345 13.34 12.82 -2.57
C VAL A 345 12.84 13.98 -1.72
N SER A 346 13.31 15.20 -2.00
CA SER A 346 12.93 16.37 -1.21
C SER A 346 11.42 16.58 -1.20
N GLN A 347 10.89 17.25 -0.17
CA GLN A 347 9.46 17.56 -0.12
C GLN A 347 9.02 18.43 -1.30
N ALA A 348 9.90 19.30 -1.80
CA ALA A 348 9.68 20.10 -3.00
C ALA A 348 9.55 19.21 -4.24
N ALA A 349 10.45 18.25 -4.43
CA ALA A 349 10.34 17.26 -5.50
C ALA A 349 9.07 16.39 -5.34
N GLN A 350 8.72 15.96 -4.12
CA GLN A 350 7.48 15.22 -3.83
C GLN A 350 6.21 16.08 -3.89
N ALA A 351 6.31 17.41 -4.02
CA ALA A 351 5.15 18.24 -4.32
C ALA A 351 4.71 18.08 -5.78
N ILE A 352 5.64 17.68 -6.65
CA ILE A 352 5.36 17.41 -8.06
C ILE A 352 4.69 16.03 -8.18
N PRO A 353 3.48 15.95 -8.75
CA PRO A 353 2.71 14.72 -8.84
C PRO A 353 3.48 13.52 -9.41
N GLN A 354 4.09 13.64 -10.58
CA GLN A 354 4.77 12.53 -11.26
C GLN A 354 5.90 11.96 -10.40
N ILE A 355 6.64 12.83 -9.72
CA ILE A 355 7.71 12.45 -8.81
C ILE A 355 7.15 11.81 -7.55
N LYS A 356 6.09 12.36 -6.94
CA LYS A 356 5.42 11.79 -5.76
C LYS A 356 4.90 10.38 -6.01
N GLU A 357 4.33 10.15 -7.19
CA GLU A 357 3.79 8.84 -7.59
C GLU A 357 4.91 7.84 -7.81
N SER A 358 5.90 8.22 -8.63
CA SER A 358 7.06 7.36 -8.91
C SER A 358 7.82 7.02 -7.61
N TYR A 359 7.96 7.99 -6.70
CA TYR A 359 8.57 7.78 -5.40
C TYR A 359 7.77 6.81 -4.52
N TRP A 360 6.44 6.95 -4.50
CA TRP A 360 5.59 6.01 -3.78
C TRP A 360 5.67 4.59 -4.36
N GLN A 361 5.71 4.45 -5.69
CA GLN A 361 5.87 3.15 -6.34
C GLN A 361 7.20 2.50 -6.00
N VAL A 362 8.29 3.27 -5.90
CA VAL A 362 9.58 2.78 -5.40
C VAL A 362 9.44 2.29 -3.95
N MET A 363 8.81 3.08 -3.08
CA MET A 363 8.64 2.70 -1.67
C MET A 363 7.73 1.47 -1.49
N GLU A 364 6.67 1.32 -2.28
CA GLU A 364 5.80 0.13 -2.23
C GLU A 364 6.53 -1.11 -2.78
N ALA A 365 7.30 -0.98 -3.86
CA ALA A 365 8.12 -2.07 -4.35
C ALA A 365 9.20 -2.48 -3.34
N LYS A 366 9.81 -1.51 -2.65
CA LYS A 366 10.71 -1.79 -1.52
C LYS A 366 9.98 -2.49 -0.37
N ARG A 367 8.74 -2.13 -0.07
CA ARG A 367 7.93 -2.85 0.92
C ARG A 367 7.71 -4.31 0.52
N LEU A 368 7.37 -4.57 -0.74
CA LEU A 368 7.21 -5.94 -1.26
C LEU A 368 8.52 -6.73 -1.21
N ALA A 369 9.64 -6.12 -1.59
CA ALA A 369 10.96 -6.73 -1.48
C ALA A 369 11.36 -7.04 -0.03
N TYR A 370 11.00 -6.17 0.90
CA TYR A 370 11.20 -6.37 2.33
C TYR A 370 10.37 -7.55 2.87
N GLU A 371 9.08 -7.61 2.53
CA GLU A 371 8.18 -8.71 2.93
C GLU A 371 8.64 -10.06 2.39
N ASP A 372 9.09 -10.11 1.14
CA ASP A 372 9.64 -11.34 0.56
C ASP A 372 10.97 -11.71 1.24
N GLY A 373 11.89 -10.74 1.36
CA GLY A 373 13.23 -10.98 1.86
C GLY A 373 13.32 -11.31 3.36
N LYS A 374 12.41 -10.80 4.19
CA LYS A 374 12.41 -11.12 5.64
C LYS A 374 12.13 -12.60 5.92
N SER A 375 11.38 -13.26 5.04
CA SER A 375 11.03 -14.68 5.13
C SER A 375 12.09 -15.64 4.56
N ARG A 376 13.13 -15.10 3.90
CA ARG A 376 14.14 -15.88 3.19
C ARG A 376 15.39 -16.12 4.05
N PRO A 377 16.09 -17.25 3.84
CA PRO A 377 17.36 -17.51 4.49
C PRO A 377 18.41 -16.45 4.08
N PRO A 378 19.44 -16.21 4.91
CA PRO A 378 20.56 -15.36 4.56
C PRO A 378 21.18 -15.76 3.22
N ALA A 379 21.27 -14.81 2.28
CA ALA A 379 21.92 -15.02 1.00
C ALA A 379 23.42 -14.73 1.14
N ALA A 380 24.26 -15.69 0.72
CA ALA A 380 25.71 -15.64 0.93
C ALA A 380 26.50 -14.81 -0.10
N VAL A 381 25.85 -14.16 -1.08
CA VAL A 381 26.58 -13.53 -2.19
C VAL A 381 26.54 -12.01 -2.08
N LYS A 382 27.66 -11.43 -1.65
CA LYS A 382 27.94 -10.00 -1.73
C LYS A 382 28.89 -9.76 -2.90
N LEU A 383 28.51 -8.89 -3.84
CA LEU A 383 29.45 -8.36 -4.83
C LEU A 383 30.62 -7.71 -4.08
N THR A 384 31.85 -7.99 -4.51
CA THR A 384 33.03 -7.29 -3.97
C THR A 384 33.03 -5.84 -4.44
N ALA A 385 33.82 -4.98 -3.79
CA ALA A 385 34.01 -3.60 -4.26
C ALA A 385 34.53 -3.55 -5.71
N GLN A 386 35.31 -4.55 -6.12
CA GLN A 386 35.79 -4.67 -7.50
C GLN A 386 34.65 -5.02 -8.47
N ASP A 387 33.78 -5.97 -8.09
CA ASP A 387 32.62 -6.35 -8.92
C ASP A 387 31.66 -5.17 -9.11
N ILE A 388 31.41 -4.40 -8.04
CA ILE A 388 30.58 -3.19 -8.09
C ILE A 388 31.22 -2.15 -9.02
N SER A 389 32.54 -1.91 -8.90
CA SER A 389 33.25 -0.97 -9.75
C SER A 389 33.24 -1.38 -11.22
N GLN A 390 33.42 -2.68 -11.51
CA GLN A 390 33.30 -3.23 -12.86
C GLN A 390 31.89 -3.08 -13.41
N MET A 391 30.86 -3.36 -12.60
CA MET A 391 29.47 -3.18 -13.00
C MET A 391 29.18 -1.73 -13.42
N ILE A 392 29.56 -0.78 -12.57
CA ILE A 392 29.34 0.65 -12.79
C ILE A 392 30.08 1.14 -14.05
N THR A 393 31.34 0.75 -14.21
CA THR A 393 32.19 1.27 -15.30
C THR A 393 31.97 0.56 -16.63
N GLN A 394 31.84 -0.77 -16.65
CA GLN A 394 31.78 -1.56 -17.88
C GLN A 394 30.34 -1.72 -18.40
N HIS A 395 29.36 -1.88 -17.51
CA HIS A 395 27.97 -2.13 -17.90
C HIS A 395 27.10 -0.88 -17.84
N LEU A 396 27.22 -0.09 -16.78
CA LEU A 396 26.44 1.15 -16.62
C LEU A 396 27.12 2.36 -17.29
N ARG A 397 28.35 2.19 -17.80
CA ARG A 397 29.11 3.21 -18.52
C ARG A 397 29.30 4.50 -17.73
N VAL A 398 29.44 4.43 -16.42
CA VAL A 398 29.79 5.57 -15.56
C VAL A 398 31.30 5.55 -15.33
N THR A 399 31.98 6.61 -15.74
CA THR A 399 33.44 6.70 -15.68
C THR A 399 33.95 6.90 -14.25
N ALA A 400 35.21 6.57 -13.99
CA ALA A 400 35.83 6.82 -12.68
C ALA A 400 35.81 8.31 -12.29
N ALA A 401 35.95 9.21 -13.27
CA ALA A 401 35.83 10.65 -13.05
C ALA A 401 34.40 11.07 -12.66
N GLU A 402 33.38 10.50 -13.31
CA GLU A 402 31.98 10.72 -12.91
C GLU A 402 31.71 10.18 -11.52
N VAL A 403 32.18 8.97 -11.18
CA VAL A 403 32.07 8.40 -9.82
C VAL A 403 32.73 9.32 -8.78
N GLN A 404 33.89 9.91 -9.12
CA GLN A 404 34.57 10.86 -8.25
C GLN A 404 33.78 12.17 -8.07
N LYS A 405 33.11 12.67 -9.11
CA LYS A 405 32.22 13.83 -8.98
C LYS A 405 31.05 13.58 -8.02
N LEU A 406 30.56 12.33 -7.91
CA LEU A 406 29.48 11.98 -6.98
C LEU A 406 29.86 12.18 -5.50
N THR A 407 31.15 12.35 -5.20
CA THR A 407 31.63 12.56 -3.82
C THR A 407 31.51 14.02 -3.39
N ASN A 408 31.26 14.93 -4.35
CA ASN A 408 30.95 16.33 -4.10
C ASN A 408 29.75 16.75 -4.97
N LEU A 409 28.53 16.39 -4.54
CA LEU A 409 27.29 16.65 -5.27
C LEU A 409 27.04 18.14 -5.57
N ALA A 410 27.66 19.06 -4.81
CA ALA A 410 27.54 20.49 -5.04
C ALA A 410 28.27 20.96 -6.30
N GLU A 411 29.28 20.24 -6.76
CA GLU A 411 30.06 20.56 -7.97
C GLU A 411 29.45 20.01 -9.27
N LEU A 412 28.43 19.13 -9.16
CA LEU A 412 27.71 18.60 -10.31
C LEU A 412 26.63 19.57 -10.76
N SER A 413 26.45 19.74 -12.08
CA SER A 413 25.20 20.33 -12.58
C SER A 413 24.03 19.37 -12.33
N ASP A 414 22.79 19.88 -12.32
CA ASP A 414 21.61 19.03 -12.14
C ASP A 414 21.45 18.04 -13.30
N GLU A 415 21.78 18.46 -14.52
CA GLU A 415 21.77 17.62 -15.73
C GLU A 415 22.83 16.51 -15.67
N GLU A 416 24.04 16.83 -15.23
CA GLU A 416 25.10 15.83 -15.01
C GLU A 416 24.68 14.83 -13.93
N ALA A 417 24.10 15.31 -12.83
CA ALA A 417 23.59 14.45 -11.76
C ALA A 417 22.50 13.51 -12.29
N CYS A 418 21.49 14.01 -13.01
CA CYS A 418 20.45 13.17 -13.60
C CYS A 418 21.00 12.14 -14.60
N SER A 419 21.94 12.54 -15.46
CA SER A 419 22.57 11.63 -16.44
C SER A 419 23.33 10.49 -15.77
N ILE A 420 24.08 10.78 -14.69
CA ILE A 420 24.81 9.76 -13.94
C ILE A 420 23.84 8.86 -13.18
N THR A 421 22.84 9.42 -12.48
CA THR A 421 21.90 8.63 -11.69
C THR A 421 20.99 7.75 -12.54
N MET A 422 20.56 8.22 -13.73
CA MET A 422 19.82 7.41 -14.68
C MET A 422 20.61 6.14 -15.08
N ARG A 423 21.90 6.29 -15.41
CA ARG A 423 22.78 5.16 -15.72
C ARG A 423 22.97 4.23 -14.52
N LEU A 424 23.18 4.77 -13.32
CA LEU A 424 23.37 3.96 -12.11
C LEU A 424 22.14 3.12 -11.73
N ASN A 425 20.94 3.60 -12.05
CA ASN A 425 19.69 2.91 -11.74
C ASN A 425 19.14 2.05 -12.89
N ALA A 426 19.80 2.04 -14.05
CA ALA A 426 19.40 1.21 -15.18
C ALA A 426 19.74 -0.26 -14.91
N ILE A 427 18.77 -1.15 -15.19
CA ILE A 427 18.97 -2.60 -15.01
C ILE A 427 19.24 -3.33 -16.34
N ASP A 428 18.76 -2.78 -17.45
CA ASP A 428 18.87 -3.43 -18.76
C ASP A 428 20.32 -3.58 -19.25
N PRO A 429 21.23 -2.60 -19.04
CA PRO A 429 22.64 -2.75 -19.42
C PRO A 429 23.43 -3.79 -18.60
N VAL A 430 22.90 -4.22 -17.45
CA VAL A 430 23.50 -5.27 -16.62
C VAL A 430 23.27 -6.63 -17.27
N PRO A 431 24.30 -7.50 -17.37
CA PRO A 431 24.15 -8.86 -17.91
C PRO A 431 23.02 -9.60 -17.20
N GLU A 432 22.17 -10.29 -17.96
CA GLU A 432 20.93 -10.89 -17.43
C GLU A 432 21.16 -11.78 -16.20
N ALA A 433 22.20 -12.63 -16.26
CA ALA A 433 22.61 -13.51 -15.16
C ALA A 433 23.05 -12.77 -13.87
N GLN A 434 23.38 -11.48 -13.97
CA GLN A 434 23.84 -10.65 -12.85
C GLN A 434 22.80 -9.63 -12.37
N ARG A 435 21.68 -9.46 -13.08
CA ARG A 435 20.66 -8.45 -12.75
C ARG A 435 20.09 -8.62 -11.35
N GLY A 436 19.78 -9.85 -10.95
CA GLY A 436 19.19 -10.13 -9.65
C GLY A 436 20.12 -9.79 -8.47
N ILE A 437 21.38 -10.22 -8.55
CA ILE A 437 22.39 -9.91 -7.52
C ILE A 437 22.75 -8.42 -7.51
N TRP A 438 22.84 -7.78 -8.68
CA TRP A 438 23.04 -6.34 -8.77
C TRP A 438 21.88 -5.59 -8.13
N ALA A 439 20.64 -5.95 -8.46
CA ALA A 439 19.45 -5.29 -7.94
C ALA A 439 19.34 -5.37 -6.42
N ARG A 440 19.58 -6.57 -5.84
CA ARG A 440 19.67 -6.74 -4.39
C ARG A 440 20.75 -5.86 -3.78
N THR A 441 21.93 -5.84 -4.39
CA THR A 441 23.05 -5.04 -3.89
C THR A 441 22.69 -3.55 -3.92
N ALA A 442 22.25 -3.04 -5.06
CA ALA A 442 21.91 -1.63 -5.25
C ALA A 442 20.80 -1.14 -4.32
N MET A 443 19.75 -1.95 -4.07
CA MET A 443 18.63 -1.52 -3.23
C MET A 443 18.87 -1.67 -1.72
N SER A 444 19.74 -2.60 -1.31
CA SER A 444 20.14 -2.81 0.10
C SER A 444 21.35 -1.96 0.49
N TRP A 445 21.99 -1.32 -0.48
CA TRP A 445 22.99 -0.30 -0.26
C TRP A 445 22.32 0.96 0.30
N ALA A 446 22.44 1.14 1.61
CA ALA A 446 22.42 2.48 2.21
C ALA A 446 23.88 2.86 2.43
N GLY A 447 24.26 4.07 1.99
CA GLY A 447 25.52 4.69 2.40
C GLY A 447 25.64 4.79 3.90
#